data_AF-A0A496LUA1-F1
#
_entry.id   AF-A0A496LUA1-F1
#
_cell.length_a   1.000
_cell.length_b   1.000
_cell.length_c   1.000
_cell.angle_alpha   90.00
_cell.angle_beta   90.00
_cell.angle_gamma   90.00
#
_symmetry.space_group_name_H-M   'P 1'
#
loop_
_entity.id
_entity.type
_entity.pdbx_description
1 polymer ?
#
loop_
_entity_poly.entity_id
_entity_poly.type
_entity_poly.pdbx_seq_one_letter_code
_entity_poly.pdbx_strand_id
1 'polypeptide(L)' 'MVNTLIKNTRYYKIDLSSTLFNEYLVERVYGNSTYKAPTGKRSNYFNSLLEAKEFIFKLVKSKTKKGYVEIK' A
#
# COMPACT_ATOMS: atom_id res chain seq x y z
N MET A 1 -12.37 -23.37 -22.82
CA MET A 1 -12.23 -22.99 -21.40
C MET A 1 -10.86 -22.37 -21.22
N VAL A 2 -10.78 -21.11 -20.79
CA VAL A 2 -9.49 -20.44 -20.58
C VAL A 2 -9.09 -20.65 -19.11
N ASN A 3 -8.17 -21.57 -18.87
CA ASN A 3 -7.62 -21.81 -17.53
C ASN A 3 -6.47 -20.82 -17.28
N THR A 4 -6.80 -19.58 -16.90
CA THR A 4 -5.77 -18.57 -16.60
C THR A 4 -5.19 -18.80 -15.20
N LEU A 5 -3.98 -19.38 -15.11
CA LEU A 5 -3.24 -19.54 -13.85
C LEU A 5 -2.46 -18.25 -13.53
N ILE A 6 -3.03 -17.38 -12.70
CA ILE A 6 -2.39 -16.12 -12.27
C ILE A 6 -1.48 -16.38 -11.05
N LYS A 7 -0.31 -17.01 -11.27
CA LYS A 7 0.49 -17.57 -10.17
C LYS A 7 1.24 -16.54 -9.30
N ASN A 8 1.31 -15.26 -9.70
CA ASN A 8 2.25 -14.29 -9.11
C ASN A 8 1.73 -12.83 -9.02
N THR A 9 0.46 -12.62 -8.68
CA THR A 9 -0.03 -11.23 -8.46
C THR A 9 0.45 -10.71 -7.11
N ARG A 10 1.16 -9.58 -7.12
CA ARG A 10 1.54 -8.85 -5.90
C ARG A 10 0.51 -7.79 -5.58
N TYR A 11 0.14 -7.70 -4.31
CA TYR A 11 -0.70 -6.61 -3.80
C TYR A 11 0.15 -5.62 -3.01
N TYR A 12 -0.32 -4.38 -2.98
CA TYR A 12 0.26 -3.31 -2.17
C TYR A 12 -0.89 -2.47 -1.60
N LYS A 13 -1.23 -2.71 -0.34
CA LYS A 13 -2.28 -2.00 0.40
C LYS A 13 -1.66 -0.83 1.15
N ILE A 14 -2.33 0.32 1.09
CA ILE A 14 -1.95 1.54 1.80
C ILE A 14 -3.18 1.98 2.60
N ASP A 15 -3.02 2.15 3.91
CA ASP A 15 -4.06 2.64 4.81
C ASP A 15 -3.57 3.93 5.47
N LEU A 16 -4.43 4.95 5.54
CA LEU A 16 -4.18 6.22 6.23
C LEU A 16 -5.16 6.35 7.40
N SER A 17 -4.66 6.61 8.59
CA SER A 17 -5.46 6.76 9.81
C SER A 17 -4.92 7.87 10.71
N SER A 18 -5.77 8.48 11.53
CA SER A 18 -5.34 9.40 12.59
C SER A 18 -5.05 8.61 13.87
N THR A 19 -4.00 8.99 14.60
CA THR A 19 -3.68 8.41 15.91
C THR A 19 -4.37 9.20 17.03
N LEU A 20 -4.34 8.65 18.25
CA LEU A 20 -4.82 9.33 19.46
C LEU A 20 -3.96 10.54 19.86
N PHE A 21 -2.80 10.72 19.24
CA PHE A 21 -1.81 11.74 19.58
C PHE A 21 -1.75 12.88 18.54
N ASN A 22 -2.84 13.11 17.81
CA ASN A 22 -2.91 14.10 16.72
C ASN A 22 -1.87 13.89 15.59
N GLU A 23 -1.37 12.68 15.43
CA GLU A 23 -0.52 12.30 14.30
C GLU A 23 -1.32 11.54 13.25
N TYR A 24 -0.72 11.34 12.09
CA TYR A 24 -1.26 10.56 10.99
C TYR A 24 -0.36 9.36 10.73
N LEU A 25 -0.95 8.18 10.74
CA LEU A 25 -0.27 6.91 10.46
C LEU A 25 -0.61 6.45 9.04
N VAL A 26 0.42 6.27 8.22
CA VAL A 26 0.35 5.56 6.95
C VAL A 26 0.89 4.15 7.14
N GLU A 27 0.00 3.16 7.10
CA GLU A 27 0.36 1.75 7.10
C GLU A 27 0.41 1.20 5.68
N ARG A 28 1.39 0.33 5.42
CA ARG A 28 1.63 -0.28 4.11
C ARG A 28 1.80 -1.77 4.30
N VAL A 29 0.95 -2.56 3.66
CA VAL A 29 1.01 -4.02 3.69
C VAL A 29 1.17 -4.52 2.27
N TYR A 30 2.14 -5.38 2.03
CA TYR A 30 2.40 -5.90 0.69
C TYR A 30 2.79 -7.36 0.72
N GLY A 31 2.46 -8.06 -0.36
CA GLY A 31 2.75 -9.48 -0.48
C GLY A 31 2.34 -10.05 -1.82
N ASN A 32 2.50 -11.36 -1.95
CA ASN A 32 1.94 -12.10 -3.07
C ASN A 32 0.54 -12.59 -2.66
N SER A 33 -0.45 -12.31 -3.51
CA SER A 33 -1.87 -12.64 -3.33
C SER A 33 -2.15 -14.14 -3.12
N THR A 34 -1.26 -15.01 -3.61
CA THR A 34 -1.36 -16.46 -3.42
C THR A 34 -1.18 -16.89 -1.96
N TYR A 35 -0.49 -16.10 -1.14
CA TYR A 35 -0.20 -16.45 0.25
C TYR A 35 -1.04 -15.63 1.24
N LYS A 36 -1.50 -16.29 2.30
CA LYS A 36 -2.26 -15.64 3.39
C LYS A 36 -1.41 -14.61 4.14
N ALA A 37 -0.14 -14.92 4.39
CA ALA A 37 0.75 -14.03 5.12
C ALA A 37 1.31 -12.92 4.21
N PRO A 38 1.34 -11.65 4.65
CA PRO A 38 1.99 -10.59 3.90
C PRO A 38 3.51 -10.81 3.88
N THR A 39 4.16 -10.33 2.81
CA THR A 39 5.63 -10.29 2.74
C THR A 39 6.20 -9.21 3.68
N GLY A 40 5.48 -8.11 3.87
CA GLY A 40 5.91 -7.08 4.80
C GLY A 40 4.82 -6.09 5.18
N LYS A 41 4.97 -5.53 6.38
CA LYS A 41 4.20 -4.40 6.90
C LYS A 41 5.17 -3.26 7.25
N ARG A 42 4.83 -2.03 6.91
CA ARG A 42 5.60 -0.82 7.24
C ARG A 42 4.65 0.28 7.73
N SER A 43 5.09 1.03 8.73
CA SER A 43 4.32 2.10 9.35
C SER A 43 5.14 3.39 9.32
N ASN A 44 4.49 4.49 8.95
CA ASN A 44 5.10 5.82 8.88
C ASN A 44 4.18 6.82 9.56
N TYR A 45 4.70 7.56 10.53
CA TYR A 45 3.99 8.60 11.27
C TYR A 45 4.31 9.97 10.69
N PHE A 46 3.31 10.85 10.67
CA PHE A 46 3.39 12.22 10.17
C PHE A 46 2.65 13.15 11.11
N ASN A 47 3.14 14.38 11.28
CA ASN A 47 2.49 15.36 12.14
C ASN A 47 1.35 16.11 11.43
N SER A 48 1.30 16.02 10.09
CA SER A 48 0.30 16.71 9.27
C SER A 48 -0.35 15.77 8.27
N LEU A 49 -1.66 15.94 8.08
CA LEU A 49 -2.41 15.24 7.05
C LEU A 49 -1.86 15.53 5.65
N LEU A 50 -1.38 16.75 5.44
CA LEU A 50 -0.80 17.16 4.15
C LEU A 50 0.47 16.37 3.86
N GLU A 51 1.38 16.26 4.83
CA GLU A 51 2.62 15.49 4.70
C GLU A 51 2.32 14.00 4.42
N ALA A 52 1.37 13.43 5.14
CA ALA A 52 0.93 12.06 4.93
C ALA A 52 0.39 11.84 3.51
N LYS A 53 -0.43 12.78 3.00
CA LYS A 53 -0.98 12.73 1.63
C LYS A 53 0.11 12.88 0.57
N GLU A 54 1.05 13.80 0.75
CA GLU A 54 2.18 13.95 -0.18
C GLU A 54 3.05 12.69 -0.22
N PHE A 55 3.28 12.06 0.93
CA PHE A 55 3.98 10.79 1.01
C PHE A 55 3.26 9.69 0.23
N ILE A 56 1.94 9.55 0.43
CA ILE A 56 1.11 8.59 -0.31
C ILE A 56 1.17 8.87 -1.81
N PHE A 57 1.07 10.13 -2.23
CA PHE A 57 1.13 10.50 -3.65
C PHE A 57 2.47 10.10 -4.29
N LYS A 58 3.59 10.43 -3.64
CA LYS A 58 4.94 10.03 -4.10
C LYS A 58 5.07 8.51 -4.15
N LEU A 59 4.52 7.81 -3.17
CA LEU A 59 4.53 6.35 -3.08
C LEU A 59 3.73 5.71 -4.22
N VAL A 60 2.48 6.13 -4.44
CA VAL A 60 1.62 5.64 -5.51
C VAL A 60 2.30 5.87 -6.86
N LYS A 61 2.83 7.07 -7.12
CA LYS A 61 3.60 7.37 -8.34
C LYS A 61 4.81 6.44 -8.53
N SER A 62 5.49 6.06 -7.45
CA SER A 62 6.59 5.09 -7.50
C SER A 62 6.09 3.67 -7.80
N LYS A 63 4.94 3.26 -7.25
CA LYS A 63 4.38 1.92 -7.46
C LYS A 63 3.75 1.77 -8.85
N THR A 64 3.08 2.79 -9.36
CA THR A 64 2.55 2.77 -10.73
C THR A 64 3.67 2.65 -11.77
N LYS A 65 4.80 3.34 -11.55
CA LYS A 65 6.02 3.14 -12.36
C LYS A 65 6.58 1.71 -12.32
N LYS A 66 6.27 0.92 -11.27
CA LYS A 66 6.65 -0.50 -11.14
C LYS A 66 5.58 -1.45 -11.70
N GLY A 67 4.53 -0.94 -12.35
CA GLY A 67 3.46 -1.73 -12.95
C GLY A 67 2.31 -2.09 -12.01
N TYR A 68 2.23 -1.49 -10.81
CA TYR A 68 1.03 -1.62 -9.99
C TYR A 68 -0.10 -0.79 -10.61
N VAL A 69 -1.29 -1.37 -10.67
CA VAL A 69 -2.51 -0.69 -11.11
C VAL A 69 -3.36 -0.42 -9.88
N GLU A 70 -3.88 0.80 -9.77
CA GLU A 70 -4.83 1.15 -8.72
C GLU A 70 -6.15 0.43 -8.98
N ILE A 71 -6.59 -0.37 -8.01
CA ILE A 71 -7.87 -1.07 -8.05
C ILE A 71 -8.81 -0.24 -7.19
N LYS A 72 -9.83 0.34 -7.83
CA LYS A 72 -10.88 1.13 -7.18
C LYS A 72 -11.96 0.24 -6.59
#